data_AF-A0A1F4UT69-F1
#
_entry.id   AF-A0A1F4UT69-F1
#
_cell.length_a   1.000
_cell.length_b   1.000
_cell.length_c   1.000
_cell.angle_alpha   90.00
_cell.angle_beta   90.00
_cell.angle_gamma   90.00
#
_symmetry.space_group_name_H-M   'P 1'
#
loop_
_entity.id
_entity.type
_entity.pdbx_description
1 polymer ?
#
loop_
_entity_poly.entity_id
_entity_poly.type
_entity_poly.pdbx_seq_one_letter_code
_entity_poly.pdbx_strand_id
1 'polypeptide(L)'
;MKISYVSFGNILNAGLGFLFIAAVAKTLELNDFGKYALLTSLLVIIAKIIDFGTNSIYVANTIAKKEDLNEIFFGVKLFLFVITIPVSYVVLFLFGLLDLKTITLFIFGLIAYGFNFTFFAIFQKNEKYTKIILINTVPALIKGVFSLLIFLKLLTLSFTQAFGIFSISIFACLIFYKDLIKEIKKINIKSKDAFNLIKKSIPAGISLLINDGWSAISNSIAKITGSFSDVGIYSLADKISNVFSLISLSIFTVLLPKNAARKRDNLKYDFNETLIISLIVFMLAVFTTVFFQIFINIFFEGKFDQSIKILDLLIFSSAITAIYSFMRDYFFIENRTPELLIITLVKLGGFILIVLFTAPHLKLTGIALSNLSASVVSLIITVYLIFRKKLV
;
A
#
# COMPACT_ATOMS: atom_id res chain seq x y z
N MET A 1 -11.21 -18.00 -13.69
CA MET A 1 -11.44 -16.87 -14.62
C MET A 1 -11.60 -15.51 -13.91
N LYS A 2 -12.42 -15.38 -12.84
CA LYS A 2 -12.56 -14.10 -12.09
C LYS A 2 -11.28 -13.66 -11.37
N ILE A 3 -10.57 -14.59 -10.71
CA ILE A 3 -9.30 -14.30 -10.00
C ILE A 3 -8.21 -13.83 -10.97
N SER A 4 -8.00 -14.55 -12.08
CA SER A 4 -7.04 -14.17 -13.11
C SER A 4 -7.32 -12.80 -13.73
N TYR A 5 -8.60 -12.44 -13.90
CA TYR A 5 -9.00 -11.13 -14.41
C TYR A 5 -8.70 -9.99 -13.42
N VAL A 6 -9.00 -10.17 -12.13
CA VAL A 6 -8.67 -9.19 -11.08
C VAL A 6 -7.16 -9.04 -10.92
N SER A 7 -6.41 -10.15 -10.94
CA SER A 7 -4.95 -10.13 -10.89
C SER A 7 -4.35 -9.38 -12.07
N PHE A 8 -4.82 -9.65 -13.30
CA PHE A 8 -4.36 -8.94 -14.50
C PHE A 8 -4.64 -7.43 -14.42
N GLY A 9 -5.84 -7.04 -13.99
CA GLY A 9 -6.20 -5.64 -13.78
C GLY A 9 -5.28 -4.95 -12.78
N ASN A 10 -4.97 -5.58 -11.66
CA ASN A 10 -4.05 -5.03 -10.66
C ASN A 10 -2.61 -4.89 -11.17
N ILE A 11 -2.11 -5.87 -11.93
CA ILE A 11 -0.77 -5.80 -12.55
C ILE A 11 -0.70 -4.65 -13.56
N LEU A 12 -1.70 -4.53 -14.43
CA LEU A 12 -1.79 -3.43 -15.39
C LEU A 12 -1.80 -2.06 -14.68
N ASN A 13 -2.62 -1.93 -13.63
CA ASN A 13 -2.71 -0.70 -12.86
C ASN A 13 -1.39 -0.34 -12.17
N ALA A 14 -0.70 -1.34 -11.61
CA ALA A 14 0.61 -1.15 -10.99
C ALA A 14 1.68 -0.75 -12.02
N GLY A 15 1.68 -1.38 -13.20
CA GLY A 15 2.58 -1.03 -14.30
C GLY A 15 2.39 0.41 -14.78
N LEU A 16 1.15 0.83 -15.01
CA LEU A 16 0.84 2.22 -15.39
C LEU A 16 1.18 3.22 -14.27
N GLY A 17 0.95 2.85 -13.01
CA GLY A 17 1.36 3.66 -11.86
C GLY A 17 2.88 3.81 -11.76
N PHE A 18 3.62 2.73 -12.00
CA PHE A 18 5.08 2.74 -12.04
C PHE A 18 5.61 3.59 -13.20
N LEU A 19 5.04 3.44 -14.40
CA LEU A 19 5.37 4.26 -15.57
C LEU A 19 5.22 5.76 -15.27
N PHE A 20 4.15 6.16 -14.57
CA PHE A 20 3.95 7.55 -14.19
C PHE A 20 4.98 8.05 -13.18
N ILE A 21 5.28 7.25 -12.16
CA ILE A 21 6.34 7.60 -11.20
C ILE A 21 7.69 7.72 -11.90
N ALA A 22 8.01 6.82 -12.83
CA ALA A 22 9.25 6.86 -13.60
C ALA A 22 9.32 8.10 -14.51
N ALA A 23 8.22 8.46 -15.18
CA ALA A 23 8.14 9.67 -16.00
C ALA A 23 8.37 10.94 -15.16
N VAL A 24 7.71 11.04 -14.01
CA VAL A 24 7.86 12.17 -13.08
C VAL A 24 9.27 12.22 -12.47
N ALA A 25 9.84 11.07 -12.10
CA ALA A 25 11.19 10.96 -11.57
C ALA A 25 12.25 11.38 -12.60
N LYS A 26 12.00 11.12 -13.89
CA LYS A 26 12.91 11.50 -14.98
C LYS A 26 12.92 13.00 -15.24
N THR A 27 11.78 13.68 -15.10
CA THR A 27 11.66 15.09 -15.50
C THR A 27 11.81 16.11 -14.38
N LEU A 28 11.38 15.80 -13.16
CA LEU A 28 11.55 16.71 -12.02
C LEU A 28 13.02 16.78 -11.60
N GLU A 29 13.40 17.80 -10.84
CA GLU A 29 14.64 17.74 -10.07
C GLU A 29 14.54 16.76 -8.90
N LEU A 30 15.66 16.35 -8.32
CA LEU A 30 15.67 15.33 -7.26
C LEU A 30 14.90 15.77 -6.00
N ASN A 31 15.07 17.04 -5.61
CA ASN A 31 14.41 17.63 -4.45
C ASN A 31 12.88 17.72 -4.65
N ASP A 32 12.45 18.11 -5.86
CA ASP A 32 11.04 18.24 -6.21
C ASP A 32 10.35 16.87 -6.39
N PHE A 33 11.07 15.89 -6.96
CA PHE A 33 10.61 14.50 -6.95
C PHE A 33 10.44 13.98 -5.52
N GLY A 34 11.34 14.35 -4.61
CA GLY A 34 11.24 14.04 -3.18
C GLY A 34 9.99 14.60 -2.52
N LYS A 35 9.63 15.86 -2.79
CA LYS A 35 8.36 16.46 -2.32
C LYS A 35 7.16 15.71 -2.86
N TYR A 36 7.15 15.42 -4.16
CA TYR A 36 6.09 14.63 -4.81
C TYR A 36 5.95 13.23 -4.17
N ALA A 37 7.06 12.53 -3.98
CA ALA A 37 7.10 11.20 -3.39
C ALA A 37 6.57 11.20 -1.95
N LEU A 38 6.97 12.19 -1.14
CA LEU A 38 6.45 12.33 0.22
C LEU A 38 4.95 12.61 0.19
N LEU A 39 4.50 13.62 -0.58
CA LEU A 39 3.09 13.99 -0.70
C LEU A 39 2.19 12.83 -1.12
N THR A 40 2.59 12.08 -2.14
CA THR A 40 1.82 10.93 -2.62
C THR A 40 1.73 9.83 -1.56
N SER A 41 2.84 9.53 -0.87
CA SER A 41 2.85 8.53 0.21
C SER A 41 2.01 8.97 1.43
N LEU A 42 2.12 10.25 1.83
CA LEU A 42 1.32 10.85 2.90
C LEU A 42 -0.18 10.84 2.55
N LEU A 43 -0.53 11.18 1.31
CA LEU A 43 -1.91 11.14 0.85
C LEU A 43 -2.49 9.74 0.98
N VAL A 44 -1.75 8.71 0.55
CA VAL A 44 -2.20 7.32 0.62
C VAL A 44 -2.40 6.88 2.08
N ILE A 45 -1.43 7.09 2.97
CA ILE A 45 -1.56 6.66 4.38
C ILE A 45 -2.67 7.41 5.11
N ILE A 46 -2.80 8.74 4.90
CA ILE A 46 -3.87 9.51 5.55
C ILE A 46 -5.24 9.11 4.99
N ALA A 47 -5.35 8.85 3.68
CA ALA A 47 -6.58 8.33 3.10
C ALA A 47 -6.99 6.98 3.72
N LYS A 48 -6.04 6.14 4.16
CA LYS A 48 -6.34 4.87 4.83
C LYS A 48 -7.02 5.05 6.20
N ILE A 49 -7.01 6.25 6.79
CA ILE A 49 -7.86 6.57 7.94
C ILE A 49 -9.34 6.58 7.55
N ILE A 50 -9.68 6.90 6.29
CA ILE A 50 -11.07 6.82 5.78
C ILE A 50 -11.51 5.35 5.60
N ASP A 51 -10.58 4.45 5.27
CA ASP A 51 -10.85 3.02 5.23
C ASP A 51 -10.92 2.42 6.64
N PHE A 52 -9.83 2.52 7.40
CA PHE A 52 -9.64 2.05 8.77
C PHE A 52 -10.20 0.64 9.04
N GLY A 53 -10.20 -0.24 8.03
CA GLY A 53 -10.74 -1.60 8.11
C GLY A 53 -12.27 -1.70 8.07
N THR A 54 -12.98 -0.57 8.02
CA THR A 54 -14.46 -0.53 8.01
C THR A 54 -15.04 -1.15 6.75
N ASN A 55 -14.32 -1.10 5.62
CA ASN A 55 -14.73 -1.77 4.37
C ASN A 55 -14.87 -3.28 4.57
N SER A 56 -13.85 -3.92 5.15
CA SER A 56 -13.83 -5.37 5.36
C SER A 56 -14.96 -5.81 6.30
N ILE A 57 -15.20 -5.06 7.38
CA ILE A 57 -16.27 -5.40 8.34
C ILE A 57 -17.66 -5.17 7.72
N TYR A 58 -17.83 -4.08 6.98
CA TYR A 58 -19.08 -3.79 6.27
C TYR A 58 -19.41 -4.90 5.27
N VAL A 59 -18.47 -5.28 4.40
CA VAL A 59 -18.66 -6.36 3.42
C VAL A 59 -18.95 -7.69 4.12
N ALA A 60 -18.15 -8.06 5.12
CA ALA A 60 -18.30 -9.33 5.82
C ALA A 60 -19.65 -9.45 6.55
N ASN A 61 -20.05 -8.43 7.32
CA ASN A 61 -21.31 -8.47 8.06
C ASN A 61 -22.52 -8.40 7.14
N THR A 62 -22.47 -7.59 6.07
CA THR A 62 -23.60 -7.48 5.15
C THR A 62 -23.84 -8.79 4.40
N ILE A 63 -22.78 -9.50 4.00
CA ILE A 63 -22.90 -10.81 3.32
C ILE A 63 -23.27 -11.92 4.31
N ALA A 64 -22.50 -12.08 5.38
CA ALA A 64 -22.63 -13.24 6.27
C ALA A 64 -23.83 -13.15 7.21
N LYS A 65 -24.19 -11.94 7.67
CA LYS A 65 -25.26 -11.72 8.65
C LYS A 65 -26.52 -11.09 8.07
N LYS A 66 -26.49 -10.71 6.78
CA LYS A 66 -27.59 -10.01 6.10
C LYS A 66 -28.02 -8.72 6.82
N GLU A 67 -27.09 -8.08 7.53
CA GLU A 67 -27.31 -6.78 8.19
C GLU A 67 -27.29 -5.66 7.14
N ASP A 68 -28.31 -4.80 7.11
CA ASP A 68 -28.25 -3.57 6.31
C ASP A 68 -27.45 -2.50 7.08
N LEU A 69 -26.16 -2.43 6.76
CA LEU A 69 -25.22 -1.51 7.39
C LEU A 69 -24.98 -0.24 6.57
N ASN A 70 -25.71 -0.01 5.47
CA ASN A 70 -25.44 1.07 4.54
C ASN A 70 -25.41 2.44 5.23
N GLU A 71 -26.45 2.78 6.00
CA GLU A 71 -26.56 4.11 6.64
C GLU A 71 -25.41 4.40 7.61
N ILE A 72 -25.05 3.39 8.40
CA ILE A 72 -23.97 3.44 9.40
C ILE A 72 -22.62 3.53 8.69
N PHE A 73 -22.42 2.73 7.63
CA PHE A 73 -21.19 2.70 6.86
C PHE A 73 -20.86 4.07 6.26
N PHE A 74 -21.83 4.70 5.57
CA PHE A 74 -21.62 6.06 5.02
C PHE A 74 -21.37 7.10 6.12
N GLY A 75 -22.07 7.00 7.26
CA GLY A 75 -21.84 7.85 8.41
C GLY A 75 -20.41 7.74 8.95
N VAL A 76 -19.93 6.52 9.14
CA VAL A 76 -18.56 6.25 9.60
C VAL A 76 -17.53 6.76 8.58
N LYS A 77 -17.74 6.57 7.28
CA LYS A 77 -16.85 7.12 6.24
C LYS A 77 -16.74 8.64 6.31
N LEU A 78 -17.87 9.33 6.45
CA LEU A 78 -17.88 10.79 6.55
C LEU A 78 -17.19 11.27 7.83
N PHE A 79 -17.43 10.60 8.96
CA PHE A 79 -16.75 10.91 10.22
C PHE A 79 -15.23 10.73 10.12
N LEU A 80 -14.76 9.60 9.58
CA LEU A 80 -13.34 9.33 9.39
C LEU A 80 -12.70 10.31 8.38
N PHE A 81 -13.41 10.70 7.32
CA PHE A 81 -12.97 11.76 6.40
C PHE A 81 -12.75 13.09 7.13
N VAL A 82 -13.69 13.51 7.98
CA VAL A 82 -13.54 14.76 8.76
C VAL A 82 -12.29 14.72 9.65
N ILE A 83 -11.95 13.57 10.24
CA ILE A 83 -10.71 13.39 11.02
C ILE A 83 -9.46 13.56 10.16
N THR A 84 -9.50 13.17 8.88
CA THR A 84 -8.31 13.28 8.01
C THR A 84 -7.91 14.72 7.70
N ILE A 85 -8.83 15.69 7.75
CA ILE A 85 -8.55 17.10 7.44
C ILE A 85 -7.55 17.72 8.44
N PRO A 86 -7.81 17.75 9.76
CA PRO A 86 -6.84 18.30 10.72
C PRO A 86 -5.53 17.49 10.74
N VAL A 87 -5.59 16.16 10.59
CA VAL A 87 -4.38 15.32 10.49
C VAL A 87 -3.53 15.74 9.29
N SER A 88 -4.15 15.98 8.13
CA SER A 88 -3.44 16.42 6.92
C SER A 88 -2.79 17.79 7.12
N TYR A 89 -3.52 18.74 7.72
CA TYR A 89 -2.98 20.07 7.99
C TYR A 89 -1.72 20.00 8.86
N VAL A 90 -1.80 19.27 9.99
CA VAL A 90 -0.67 19.09 10.92
C VAL A 90 0.50 18.40 10.23
N VAL A 91 0.26 17.30 9.51
CA VAL A 91 1.32 16.54 8.84
C VAL A 91 2.01 17.38 7.76
N LEU A 92 1.25 18.07 6.90
CA LEU A 92 1.85 18.92 5.86
C LEU A 92 2.60 20.11 6.44
N PHE A 93 2.13 20.68 7.55
CA PHE A 93 2.84 21.72 8.28
C PHE A 93 4.18 21.20 8.82
N LEU A 94 4.18 20.05 9.50
CA LEU A 94 5.39 19.45 10.09
C LEU A 94 6.48 19.14 9.04
N PHE A 95 6.09 18.77 7.82
CA PHE A 95 7.03 18.49 6.73
C PHE A 95 7.39 19.70 5.87
N GLY A 96 6.86 20.90 6.15
CA GLY A 96 7.12 22.10 5.35
C GLY A 96 6.55 22.00 3.92
N LEU A 97 5.44 21.29 3.76
CA LEU A 97 4.71 21.10 2.49
C LEU A 97 3.38 21.88 2.46
N LEU A 98 3.12 22.69 3.49
CA LEU A 98 1.88 23.43 3.63
C LEU A 98 1.91 24.71 2.78
N ASP A 99 1.29 24.65 1.62
CA ASP A 99 0.86 25.82 0.85
C ASP A 99 -0.59 25.61 0.36
N LEU A 100 -1.26 26.71 0.00
CA LEU A 100 -2.68 26.68 -0.38
C LEU A 100 -2.97 25.73 -1.55
N LYS A 101 -2.09 25.65 -2.55
CA LYS A 101 -2.28 24.75 -3.70
C LYS A 101 -2.11 23.30 -3.27
N THR A 102 -1.06 23.00 -2.53
CA THR A 102 -0.77 21.64 -2.06
C THR A 102 -1.86 21.11 -1.13
N ILE A 103 -2.29 21.86 -0.10
CA ILE A 103 -3.36 21.42 0.80
C ILE A 103 -4.68 21.21 0.05
N THR A 104 -5.00 22.08 -0.90
CA THR A 104 -6.23 21.97 -1.71
C THR A 104 -6.21 20.69 -2.54
N LEU A 105 -5.10 20.42 -3.25
CA LEU A 105 -4.94 19.17 -4.02
C LEU A 105 -4.92 17.93 -3.12
N PHE A 106 -4.39 18.06 -1.90
CA PHE A 106 -4.35 16.99 -0.93
C PHE A 106 -5.76 16.63 -0.45
N ILE A 107 -6.56 17.63 -0.05
CA ILE A 107 -7.96 17.45 0.35
C ILE A 107 -8.79 16.88 -0.79
N PHE A 108 -8.64 17.38 -2.02
CA PHE A 108 -9.29 16.80 -3.19
C PHE A 108 -8.89 15.33 -3.40
N GLY A 109 -7.61 15.01 -3.21
CA GLY A 109 -7.14 13.63 -3.20
C GLY A 109 -7.84 12.77 -2.14
N LEU A 110 -7.99 13.27 -0.91
CA LEU A 110 -8.68 12.55 0.17
C LEU A 110 -10.15 12.31 -0.15
N ILE A 111 -10.84 13.30 -0.73
CA ILE A 111 -12.22 13.15 -1.20
C ILE A 111 -12.28 12.04 -2.26
N ALA A 112 -11.39 12.08 -3.26
CA ALA A 112 -11.34 11.09 -4.32
C ALA A 112 -11.09 9.67 -3.79
N TYR A 113 -10.13 9.51 -2.87
CA TYR A 113 -9.89 8.23 -2.20
C TYR A 113 -11.07 7.78 -1.33
N GLY A 114 -11.75 8.70 -0.64
CA GLY A 114 -12.95 8.41 0.13
C GLY A 114 -14.06 7.80 -0.75
N PHE A 115 -14.29 8.37 -1.93
CA PHE A 115 -15.18 7.78 -2.94
C PHE A 115 -14.66 6.41 -3.42
N ASN A 116 -13.39 6.31 -3.80
CA ASN A 116 -12.79 5.07 -4.30
C ASN A 116 -12.95 3.91 -3.29
N PHE A 117 -12.62 4.12 -2.01
CA PHE A 117 -12.78 3.10 -0.97
C PHE A 117 -14.24 2.71 -0.74
N THR A 118 -15.15 3.68 -0.83
CA THR A 118 -16.59 3.44 -0.68
C THR A 118 -17.14 2.62 -1.85
N PHE A 119 -16.78 2.97 -3.09
CA PHE A 119 -17.12 2.19 -4.28
C PHE A 119 -16.55 0.77 -4.21
N PHE A 120 -15.29 0.64 -3.79
CA PHE A 120 -14.65 -0.66 -3.64
C PHE A 120 -15.49 -1.57 -2.74
N ALA A 121 -15.89 -1.09 -1.55
CA ALA A 121 -16.69 -1.87 -0.61
C ALA A 121 -18.08 -2.23 -1.17
N ILE A 122 -18.78 -1.29 -1.80
CA ILE A 122 -20.10 -1.51 -2.40
C ILE A 122 -20.02 -2.53 -3.54
N PHE A 123 -19.04 -2.41 -4.43
CA PHE A 123 -18.87 -3.33 -5.54
C PHE A 123 -18.38 -4.70 -5.08
N GLN A 124 -17.58 -4.77 -4.03
CA GLN A 124 -17.18 -6.03 -3.42
C GLN A 124 -18.36 -6.75 -2.78
N LYS A 125 -19.19 -6.03 -2.01
CA LYS A 125 -20.45 -6.56 -1.44
C LYS A 125 -21.35 -7.15 -2.54
N ASN A 126 -21.47 -6.45 -3.65
CA ASN A 126 -22.36 -6.81 -4.76
C ASN A 126 -21.68 -7.71 -5.82
N GLU A 127 -20.48 -8.24 -5.55
CA GLU A 127 -19.69 -9.07 -6.48
C GLU A 127 -19.46 -8.46 -7.89
N LYS A 128 -19.48 -7.13 -8.00
CA LYS A 128 -19.26 -6.39 -9.26
C LYS A 128 -17.77 -6.23 -9.55
N TYR A 129 -17.03 -7.34 -9.69
CA TYR A 129 -15.56 -7.35 -9.81
C TYR A 129 -15.01 -6.52 -10.98
N THR A 130 -15.71 -6.44 -12.11
CA THR A 130 -15.32 -5.57 -13.23
C THR A 130 -15.28 -4.11 -12.82
N LYS A 131 -16.27 -3.64 -12.02
CA LYS A 131 -16.28 -2.27 -11.53
C LYS A 131 -15.18 -2.03 -10.50
N ILE A 132 -14.85 -3.02 -9.67
CA ILE A 132 -13.71 -2.96 -8.73
C ILE A 132 -12.39 -2.72 -9.46
N ILE A 133 -12.19 -3.37 -10.60
CA ILE A 133 -10.98 -3.15 -11.41
C ILE A 133 -11.03 -1.76 -12.05
N LEU A 134 -12.17 -1.40 -12.66
CA LEU A 134 -12.32 -0.13 -13.38
C LEU A 134 -12.12 1.12 -12.51
N ILE A 135 -12.54 1.11 -11.23
CA ILE A 135 -12.29 2.25 -10.33
C ILE A 135 -10.80 2.56 -10.12
N ASN A 136 -9.92 1.62 -10.42
CA ASN A 136 -8.46 1.79 -10.35
C ASN A 136 -7.82 1.88 -11.75
N THR A 137 -8.36 1.17 -12.73
CA THR A 137 -7.84 1.18 -14.11
C THR A 137 -8.06 2.49 -14.82
N VAL A 138 -9.21 3.15 -14.66
CA VAL A 138 -9.43 4.45 -15.31
C VAL A 138 -8.44 5.51 -14.78
N PRO A 139 -8.25 5.69 -13.46
CA PRO A 139 -7.17 6.55 -12.93
C PRO A 139 -5.77 6.16 -13.43
N ALA A 140 -5.47 4.86 -13.51
CA ALA A 140 -4.17 4.37 -13.98
C ALA A 140 -3.93 4.69 -15.46
N LEU A 141 -4.96 4.59 -16.31
CA LEU A 141 -4.89 4.98 -17.71
C LEU A 141 -4.63 6.48 -17.87
N ILE A 142 -5.29 7.33 -17.07
CA ILE A 142 -5.00 8.77 -17.06
C ILE A 142 -3.52 9.00 -16.74
N LYS A 143 -3.00 8.37 -15.69
CA LYS A 143 -1.57 8.43 -15.34
C LYS A 143 -0.69 7.93 -16.50
N GLY A 144 -1.07 6.85 -17.18
CA GLY A 144 -0.38 6.33 -18.35
C GLY A 144 -0.31 7.33 -19.51
N VAL A 145 -1.43 8.00 -19.83
CA VAL A 145 -1.47 9.05 -20.86
C VAL A 145 -0.54 10.19 -20.50
N PHE A 146 -0.60 10.70 -19.26
CA PHE A 146 0.32 11.75 -18.82
C PHE A 146 1.78 11.29 -18.85
N SER A 147 2.07 10.03 -18.53
CA SER A 147 3.42 9.46 -18.63
C SER A 147 3.94 9.52 -20.07
N LEU A 148 3.10 9.13 -21.04
CA LEU A 148 3.43 9.18 -22.46
C LEU A 148 3.73 10.62 -22.90
N LEU A 149 2.87 11.58 -22.53
CA LEU A 149 3.06 12.99 -22.86
C LEU A 149 4.37 13.56 -22.29
N ILE A 150 4.73 13.17 -21.06
CA ILE A 150 6.00 13.54 -20.43
C ILE A 150 7.18 12.93 -21.19
N PHE A 151 7.14 11.64 -21.52
CA PHE A 151 8.24 10.96 -22.25
C PHE A 151 8.42 11.48 -23.66
N LEU A 152 7.33 11.84 -24.34
CA LEU A 152 7.37 12.51 -25.65
C LEU A 152 7.81 13.98 -25.58
N LYS A 153 8.14 14.48 -24.38
CA LYS A 153 8.51 15.88 -24.12
C LYS A 153 7.45 16.90 -24.53
N LEU A 154 6.18 16.47 -24.65
CA LEU A 154 5.03 17.33 -24.95
C LEU A 154 4.50 18.05 -23.71
N LEU A 155 4.93 17.61 -22.52
CA LEU A 155 4.48 18.15 -21.25
C LEU A 155 5.61 18.17 -20.23
N THR A 156 5.88 19.34 -19.67
CA THR A 156 6.72 19.52 -18.49
C THR A 156 5.83 19.82 -17.29
N LEU A 157 6.14 19.22 -16.15
CA LEU A 157 5.31 19.32 -14.94
C LEU A 157 6.15 19.85 -13.79
N SER A 158 5.54 20.68 -12.94
CA SER A 158 6.04 20.90 -11.58
C SER A 158 5.62 19.76 -10.65
N PHE A 159 6.26 19.64 -9.48
CA PHE A 159 5.90 18.60 -8.52
C PHE A 159 4.42 18.69 -8.08
N THR A 160 3.88 19.90 -7.94
CA THR A 160 2.48 20.13 -7.56
C THR A 160 1.52 19.68 -8.66
N GLN A 161 1.87 19.90 -9.93
CA GLN A 161 1.05 19.43 -11.06
C GLN A 161 1.11 17.90 -11.18
N ALA A 162 2.28 17.29 -11.03
CA ALA A 162 2.42 15.83 -10.98
C ALA A 162 1.62 15.22 -9.82
N PHE A 163 1.66 15.84 -8.64
CA PHE A 163 0.84 15.45 -7.49
C PHE A 163 -0.66 15.61 -7.78
N GLY A 164 -1.05 16.71 -8.43
CA GLY A 164 -2.43 16.95 -8.85
C GLY A 164 -2.95 15.87 -9.80
N ILE A 165 -2.15 15.45 -10.79
CA ILE A 165 -2.51 14.32 -11.67
C ILE A 165 -2.66 13.04 -10.85
N PHE A 166 -1.72 12.77 -9.93
CA PHE A 166 -1.78 11.60 -9.08
C PHE A 166 -3.05 11.55 -8.22
N SER A 167 -3.42 12.67 -7.59
CA SER A 167 -4.54 12.76 -6.66
C SER A 167 -5.89 12.87 -7.36
N ILE A 168 -6.00 13.76 -8.35
CA ILE A 168 -7.28 14.07 -9.03
C ILE A 168 -7.67 12.96 -10.00
N SER A 169 -6.73 12.21 -10.61
CA SER A 169 -7.08 11.09 -11.50
C SER A 169 -8.02 10.07 -10.85
N ILE A 170 -8.00 9.95 -9.52
CA ILE A 170 -8.87 9.05 -8.76
C ILE A 170 -10.34 9.48 -8.83
N PHE A 171 -10.63 10.76 -9.04
CA PHE A 171 -12.01 11.23 -9.29
C PHE A 171 -12.64 10.58 -10.52
N ALA A 172 -11.86 9.98 -11.42
CA ALA A 172 -12.41 9.21 -12.52
C ALA A 172 -13.27 8.02 -12.04
N CYS A 173 -13.15 7.57 -10.78
CA CYS A 173 -14.09 6.59 -10.21
C CYS A 173 -15.53 7.11 -10.10
N LEU A 174 -15.75 8.43 -10.11
CA LEU A 174 -17.08 9.06 -10.10
C LEU A 174 -17.90 8.77 -11.36
N ILE A 175 -17.33 8.16 -12.41
CA ILE A 175 -18.14 7.61 -13.52
C ILE A 175 -19.22 6.64 -13.00
N PHE A 176 -19.01 6.04 -11.83
CA PHE A 176 -19.97 5.16 -11.16
C PHE A 176 -20.84 5.83 -10.10
N TYR A 177 -20.93 7.18 -10.04
CA TYR A 177 -21.69 7.91 -9.02
C TYR A 177 -23.16 7.44 -8.90
N LYS A 178 -23.78 6.99 -9.99
CA LYS A 178 -25.14 6.44 -9.98
C LYS A 178 -25.26 5.18 -9.14
N ASP A 179 -24.23 4.33 -9.07
CA ASP A 179 -24.23 3.15 -8.20
C ASP A 179 -24.16 3.56 -6.72
N LEU A 180 -23.45 4.66 -6.41
CA LEU A 180 -23.36 5.19 -5.05
C LEU A 180 -24.70 5.73 -4.55
N ILE A 181 -25.35 6.58 -5.34
CA ILE A 181 -26.62 7.22 -4.98
C ILE A 181 -27.71 6.18 -4.69
N LYS A 182 -27.71 5.04 -5.41
CA LYS A 182 -28.67 3.94 -5.18
C LYS A 182 -28.53 3.29 -3.80
N GLU A 183 -27.33 3.30 -3.23
CA GLU A 183 -27.02 2.67 -1.94
C GLU A 183 -27.16 3.66 -0.77
N ILE A 184 -26.96 4.96 -1.02
CA ILE A 184 -27.15 6.02 -0.02
C ILE A 184 -28.66 6.33 0.10
N LYS A 185 -29.33 5.62 1.02
CA LYS A 185 -30.71 5.95 1.41
C LYS A 185 -30.74 7.04 2.49
N LYS A 186 -29.84 6.94 3.47
CA LYS A 186 -29.71 7.85 4.62
C LYS A 186 -28.31 7.73 5.21
N ILE A 187 -27.86 8.76 5.92
CA ILE A 187 -26.56 8.80 6.59
C ILE A 187 -26.79 8.91 8.10
N ASN A 188 -26.23 7.98 8.88
CA ASN A 188 -26.35 7.99 10.33
C ASN A 188 -24.98 7.89 11.02
N ILE A 189 -24.52 9.01 11.58
CA ILE A 189 -23.24 9.11 12.30
C ILE A 189 -23.41 8.90 13.81
N LYS A 190 -24.60 9.22 14.36
CA LYS A 190 -24.80 9.37 15.80
C LYS A 190 -25.27 8.08 16.50
N SER A 191 -25.30 6.95 15.81
CA SER A 191 -25.74 5.69 16.43
C SER A 191 -24.62 5.05 17.26
N LYS A 192 -25.02 4.36 18.34
CA LYS A 192 -24.14 3.45 19.10
C LYS A 192 -23.49 2.39 18.18
N ASP A 193 -24.17 2.04 17.10
CA ASP A 193 -23.71 1.07 16.12
C ASP A 193 -22.56 1.60 15.25
N ALA A 194 -22.52 2.89 14.93
CA ALA A 194 -21.39 3.51 14.25
C ALA A 194 -20.11 3.40 15.08
N PHE A 195 -20.20 3.70 16.37
CA PHE A 195 -19.08 3.53 17.30
C PHE A 195 -18.67 2.06 17.45
N ASN A 196 -19.64 1.15 17.55
CA ASN A 196 -19.37 -0.29 17.59
C ASN A 196 -18.67 -0.79 16.32
N LEU A 197 -19.05 -0.28 15.14
CA LEU A 197 -18.40 -0.63 13.86
C LEU A 197 -16.94 -0.17 13.86
N ILE A 198 -16.66 1.07 14.26
CA ILE A 198 -15.29 1.60 14.38
C ILE A 198 -14.49 0.75 15.37
N LYS A 199 -15.03 0.49 16.56
CA LYS A 199 -14.37 -0.30 17.61
C LYS A 199 -13.98 -1.69 17.13
N LYS A 200 -14.87 -2.38 16.40
CA LYS A 200 -14.58 -3.67 15.77
C LYS A 200 -13.51 -3.56 14.68
N SER A 201 -13.41 -2.41 14.02
CA SER A 201 -12.46 -2.17 12.93
C SER A 201 -11.05 -1.85 13.40
N ILE A 202 -10.85 -1.45 14.66
CA ILE A 202 -9.54 -1.01 15.20
C ILE A 202 -8.37 -1.96 14.84
N PRO A 203 -8.45 -3.29 15.08
CA PRO A 203 -7.31 -4.17 14.79
C PRO A 203 -6.96 -4.21 13.29
N ALA A 204 -7.98 -4.25 12.44
CA ALA A 204 -7.82 -4.23 10.99
C ALA A 204 -7.32 -2.86 10.51
N GLY A 205 -7.84 -1.77 11.05
CA GLY A 205 -7.44 -0.40 10.74
C GLY A 205 -5.99 -0.10 11.09
N ILE A 206 -5.54 -0.49 12.28
CA ILE A 206 -4.13 -0.37 12.69
C ILE A 206 -3.24 -1.19 11.75
N SER A 207 -3.60 -2.45 11.50
CA SER A 207 -2.84 -3.31 10.59
C SER A 207 -2.74 -2.72 9.18
N LEU A 208 -3.83 -2.14 8.69
CA LEU A 208 -3.89 -1.50 7.37
C LEU A 208 -3.00 -0.25 7.31
N LEU A 209 -3.07 0.62 8.32
CA LEU A 209 -2.23 1.82 8.40
C LEU A 209 -0.74 1.50 8.43
N ILE A 210 -0.34 0.45 9.15
CA ILE A 210 1.07 0.05 9.22
C ILE A 210 1.55 -0.53 7.89
N ASN A 211 0.78 -1.46 7.30
CA ASN A 211 1.20 -2.16 6.09
C ASN A 211 1.17 -1.24 4.86
N ASP A 212 0.06 -0.52 4.64
CA ASP A 212 -0.08 0.36 3.47
C ASP A 212 0.65 1.69 3.66
N GLY A 213 0.91 2.08 4.92
CA GLY A 213 1.64 3.28 5.28
C GLY A 213 3.16 3.13 5.27
N TRP A 214 3.70 1.95 5.00
CA TRP A 214 5.14 1.67 5.12
C TRP A 214 6.03 2.62 4.33
N SER A 215 5.67 2.91 3.06
CA SER A 215 6.38 3.89 2.24
C SER A 215 6.33 5.30 2.87
N ALA A 216 5.19 5.69 3.45
CA ALA A 216 5.05 7.01 4.06
C ALA A 216 5.89 7.12 5.33
N ILE A 217 5.88 6.11 6.20
CA ILE A 217 6.71 6.05 7.40
C ILE A 217 8.20 6.17 7.01
N SER A 218 8.65 5.37 6.04
CA SER A 218 10.06 5.37 5.63
C SER A 218 10.48 6.69 4.96
N ASN A 219 9.65 7.24 4.07
CA ASN A 219 9.88 8.53 3.43
C ASN A 219 9.87 9.69 4.44
N SER A 220 8.99 9.64 5.44
CA SER A 220 8.96 10.59 6.54
C SER A 220 10.25 10.56 7.35
N ILE A 221 10.77 9.36 7.67
CA ILE A 221 12.07 9.24 8.37
C ILE A 221 13.18 9.81 7.50
N ALA A 222 13.24 9.47 6.21
CA ALA A 222 14.22 10.02 5.28
C ALA A 222 14.18 11.56 5.26
N LYS A 223 12.97 12.15 5.30
CA LYS A 223 12.81 13.61 5.37
C LYS A 223 13.25 14.20 6.71
N ILE A 224 13.01 13.51 7.83
CA ILE A 224 13.38 13.98 9.18
C ILE A 224 14.90 13.92 9.36
N THR A 225 15.55 12.87 8.86
CA THR A 225 17.01 12.67 8.99
C THR A 225 17.82 13.38 7.91
N GLY A 226 17.16 13.97 6.91
CA GLY A 226 17.81 14.57 5.75
C GLY A 226 16.94 15.60 5.02
N SER A 227 17.00 15.55 3.69
CA SER A 227 16.39 16.51 2.76
C SER A 227 15.25 15.88 1.94
N PHE A 228 14.54 16.65 1.12
CA PHE A 228 13.62 16.03 0.17
C PHE A 228 14.37 15.24 -0.91
N SER A 229 15.60 15.62 -1.28
CA SER A 229 16.42 14.82 -2.18
C SER A 229 16.63 13.40 -1.66
N ASP A 230 16.86 13.25 -0.35
CA ASP A 230 16.99 11.95 0.31
C ASP A 230 15.68 11.14 0.22
N VAL A 231 14.53 11.79 0.36
CA VAL A 231 13.22 11.17 0.12
C VAL A 231 13.09 10.71 -1.33
N GLY A 232 13.53 11.51 -2.29
CA GLY A 232 13.50 11.16 -3.71
C GLY A 232 14.33 9.90 -3.99
N ILE A 233 15.55 9.86 -3.45
CA ILE A 233 16.46 8.70 -3.56
C ILE A 233 15.83 7.45 -2.94
N TYR A 234 15.34 7.55 -1.71
CA TYR A 234 14.76 6.43 -0.98
C TYR A 234 13.47 5.94 -1.64
N SER A 235 12.57 6.86 -1.98
CA SER A 235 11.27 6.51 -2.53
C SER A 235 11.38 5.86 -3.91
N LEU A 236 12.34 6.22 -4.75
CA LEU A 236 12.53 5.52 -6.03
C LEU A 236 12.91 4.05 -5.78
N ALA A 237 13.88 3.82 -4.90
CA ALA A 237 14.33 2.48 -4.55
C ALA A 237 13.21 1.64 -3.90
N ASP A 238 12.42 2.24 -2.99
CA ASP A 238 11.25 1.62 -2.36
C ASP A 238 10.17 1.26 -3.38
N LYS A 239 9.89 2.11 -4.38
CA LYS A 239 8.90 1.81 -5.41
C LYS A 239 9.33 0.67 -6.32
N ILE A 240 10.63 0.57 -6.63
CA ILE A 240 11.18 -0.54 -7.39
C ILE A 240 11.10 -1.84 -6.57
N SER A 241 11.51 -1.82 -5.30
CA SER A 241 11.46 -3.03 -4.44
C SER A 241 10.02 -3.51 -4.19
N ASN A 242 9.03 -2.63 -4.24
CA ASN A 242 7.63 -2.99 -4.07
C ASN A 242 7.07 -3.92 -5.19
N VAL A 243 7.80 -4.18 -6.28
CA VAL A 243 7.42 -5.21 -7.27
C VAL A 243 7.23 -6.59 -6.61
N PHE A 244 8.00 -6.90 -5.56
CA PHE A 244 7.85 -8.14 -4.80
C PHE A 244 6.51 -8.27 -4.07
N SER A 245 5.84 -7.16 -3.77
CA SER A 245 4.48 -7.20 -3.22
C SER A 245 3.46 -7.72 -4.23
N LEU A 246 3.64 -7.44 -5.53
CA LEU A 246 2.77 -7.94 -6.60
C LEU A 246 2.95 -9.44 -6.80
N ILE A 247 4.20 -9.89 -6.83
CA ILE A 247 4.53 -11.32 -6.82
C ILE A 247 3.90 -11.99 -5.60
N SER A 248 3.97 -11.30 -4.45
CA SER A 248 3.39 -11.82 -3.22
C SER A 248 1.88 -12.02 -3.36
N LEU A 249 1.19 -11.02 -3.90
CA LEU A 249 -0.25 -11.07 -4.13
C LEU A 249 -0.64 -12.17 -5.12
N SER A 250 0.12 -12.36 -6.21
CA SER A 250 -0.16 -13.38 -7.23
C SER A 250 -0.05 -14.81 -6.71
N ILE A 251 0.91 -15.06 -5.82
CA ILE A 251 1.06 -16.38 -5.18
C ILE A 251 -0.05 -16.58 -4.14
N PHE A 252 -0.34 -15.56 -3.32
CA PHE A 252 -1.41 -15.58 -2.32
C PHE A 252 -2.77 -15.95 -2.92
N THR A 253 -3.13 -15.37 -4.07
CA THR A 253 -4.42 -15.64 -4.73
C THR A 253 -4.57 -17.09 -5.21
N VAL A 254 -3.47 -17.82 -5.38
CA VAL A 254 -3.47 -19.22 -5.82
C VAL A 254 -3.32 -20.19 -4.64
N LEU A 255 -2.40 -19.90 -3.71
CA LEU A 255 -2.11 -20.79 -2.58
C LEU A 255 -3.22 -20.81 -1.54
N LEU A 256 -3.85 -19.67 -1.24
CA LEU A 256 -4.84 -19.60 -0.19
C LEU A 256 -6.06 -20.52 -0.45
N PRO A 257 -6.73 -20.49 -1.63
CA PRO A 257 -7.85 -21.39 -1.90
C PRO A 257 -7.44 -22.87 -1.89
N LYS A 258 -6.24 -23.18 -2.41
CA LYS A 258 -5.71 -24.56 -2.47
C LYS A 258 -5.47 -25.11 -1.06
N ASN A 259 -4.85 -24.33 -0.19
CA ASN A 259 -4.58 -24.75 1.19
C ASN A 259 -5.85 -24.77 2.05
N ALA A 260 -6.82 -23.89 1.80
CA ALA A 260 -8.13 -23.96 2.43
C ALA A 260 -8.89 -25.24 2.06
N ALA A 261 -8.86 -25.65 0.78
CA ALA A 261 -9.44 -26.92 0.33
C ALA A 261 -8.75 -28.12 1.01
N ARG A 262 -7.41 -28.13 1.09
CA ARG A 262 -6.66 -29.16 1.80
C ARG A 262 -7.06 -29.27 3.27
N LYS A 263 -7.23 -28.15 3.97
CA LYS A 263 -7.69 -28.16 5.37
C LYS A 263 -9.09 -28.76 5.50
N ARG A 264 -10.03 -28.40 4.62
CA ARG A 264 -11.36 -29.00 4.59
C ARG A 264 -11.28 -30.52 4.43
N ASP A 265 -10.33 -30.98 3.62
CA ASP A 265 -10.11 -32.40 3.35
C ASP A 265 -9.19 -33.07 4.40
N ASN A 266 -8.96 -32.40 5.56
CA ASN A 266 -8.09 -32.83 6.67
C ASN A 266 -6.64 -33.14 6.29
N LEU A 267 -6.15 -32.58 5.18
CA LEU A 267 -4.77 -32.70 4.73
C LEU A 267 -3.89 -31.65 5.42
N LYS A 268 -2.64 -32.03 5.72
CA LYS A 268 -1.65 -31.11 6.27
C LYS A 268 -1.32 -29.99 5.28
N TYR A 269 -1.02 -28.81 5.84
CA TYR A 269 -0.50 -27.66 5.11
C TYR A 269 0.80 -28.03 4.38
N ASP A 270 0.92 -27.64 3.11
CA ASP A 270 2.05 -27.99 2.26
C ASP A 270 3.20 -26.99 2.42
N PHE A 271 4.10 -27.29 3.35
CA PHE A 271 5.28 -26.45 3.60
C PHE A 271 6.35 -26.58 2.51
N ASN A 272 6.34 -27.66 1.73
CA ASN A 272 7.35 -27.85 0.67
C ASN A 272 7.10 -26.87 -0.47
N GLU A 273 5.83 -26.68 -0.86
CA GLU A 273 5.46 -25.68 -1.85
C GLU A 273 5.82 -24.26 -1.40
N THR A 274 5.56 -23.91 -0.12
CA THR A 274 5.98 -22.62 0.45
C THR A 274 7.50 -22.44 0.39
N LEU A 275 8.28 -23.48 0.67
CA LEU A 275 9.74 -23.42 0.64
C LEU A 275 10.27 -23.23 -0.79
N ILE A 276 9.73 -23.98 -1.76
CA ILE A 276 10.10 -23.84 -3.18
C ILE A 276 9.80 -22.42 -3.68
N ILE A 277 8.62 -21.90 -3.37
CA ILE A 277 8.22 -20.54 -3.76
C ILE A 277 9.11 -19.48 -3.10
N SER A 278 9.47 -19.69 -1.83
CA SER A 278 10.38 -18.78 -1.13
C SER A 278 11.76 -18.74 -1.78
N LEU A 279 12.26 -19.90 -2.23
CA LEU A 279 13.52 -20.00 -2.97
C LEU A 279 13.43 -19.31 -4.34
N ILE A 280 12.31 -19.44 -5.07
CA ILE A 280 12.07 -18.73 -6.33
C ILE A 280 12.07 -17.21 -6.11
N VAL A 281 11.38 -16.72 -5.08
CA VAL A 281 11.33 -15.29 -4.74
C VAL A 281 12.71 -14.76 -4.37
N PHE A 282 13.50 -15.55 -3.64
CA PHE A 282 14.87 -15.19 -3.30
C PHE A 282 15.78 -15.12 -4.54
N MET A 283 15.70 -16.11 -5.45
CA MET A 283 16.43 -16.08 -6.72
C MET A 283 16.02 -14.89 -7.59
N LEU A 284 14.73 -14.57 -7.62
CA LEU A 284 14.23 -13.40 -8.33
C LEU A 284 14.75 -12.10 -7.72
N ALA A 285 14.94 -12.02 -6.40
CA ALA A 285 15.56 -10.88 -5.73
C ALA A 285 16.99 -10.62 -6.23
N VAL A 286 17.78 -11.68 -6.36
CA VAL A 286 19.14 -11.60 -6.92
C VAL A 286 19.11 -11.09 -8.37
N PHE A 287 18.28 -11.67 -9.23
CA PHE A 287 18.15 -11.22 -10.62
C PHE A 287 17.68 -9.77 -10.73
N THR A 288 16.69 -9.39 -9.91
CA THR A 288 16.11 -8.05 -9.88
C THR A 288 17.13 -7.00 -9.46
N THR A 289 18.02 -7.35 -8.53
CA THR A 289 19.12 -6.49 -8.09
C THR A 289 20.04 -6.14 -9.26
N VAL A 290 20.52 -7.15 -9.99
CA VAL A 290 21.39 -6.95 -11.16
C VAL A 290 20.69 -6.15 -12.26
N PHE A 291 19.44 -6.48 -12.56
CA PHE A 291 18.66 -5.79 -13.60
C PHE A 291 18.47 -4.30 -13.29
N PHE A 292 18.06 -3.95 -12.06
CA PHE A 292 17.75 -2.56 -11.72
C PHE A 292 19.00 -1.70 -11.50
N GLN A 293 20.15 -2.29 -11.14
CA GLN A 293 21.43 -1.57 -11.15
C GLN A 293 21.74 -1.01 -12.55
N ILE A 294 21.54 -1.81 -13.59
CA ILE A 294 21.74 -1.40 -14.99
C ILE A 294 20.65 -0.42 -15.42
N PHE A 295 19.38 -0.74 -15.14
CA PHE A 295 18.24 0.08 -15.57
C PHE A 295 18.29 1.49 -14.98
N ILE A 296 18.57 1.66 -13.68
CA ILE A 296 18.56 2.98 -13.04
C ILE A 296 19.62 3.90 -13.66
N ASN A 297 20.84 3.39 -13.83
CA ASN A 297 21.95 4.18 -14.35
C ASN A 297 21.66 4.67 -15.79
N ILE A 298 21.17 3.77 -16.65
CA ILE A 298 20.86 4.10 -18.05
C ILE A 298 19.61 5.00 -18.16
N PHE A 299 18.53 4.67 -17.44
CA PHE A 299 17.24 5.32 -17.65
C PHE A 299 17.15 6.72 -17.03
N PHE A 300 17.81 6.91 -15.87
CA PHE A 300 17.79 8.16 -15.10
C PHE A 300 19.09 8.97 -15.15
N GLU A 301 20.04 8.58 -16.01
CA GLU A 301 21.22 9.39 -16.35
C GLU A 301 22.04 9.78 -15.10
N GLY A 302 22.25 8.83 -14.18
CA GLY A 302 23.05 9.03 -12.95
C GLY A 302 22.37 9.82 -11.82
N LYS A 303 21.19 10.42 -12.06
CA LYS A 303 20.46 11.25 -11.07
C LYS A 303 20.16 10.52 -9.75
N PHE A 304 20.02 9.20 -9.81
CA PHE A 304 19.63 8.36 -8.68
C PHE A 304 20.70 7.32 -8.31
N ASP A 305 21.98 7.59 -8.56
CA ASP A 305 23.06 6.63 -8.23
C ASP A 305 23.10 6.25 -6.74
N GLN A 306 22.73 7.18 -5.85
CA GLN A 306 22.61 6.86 -4.43
C GLN A 306 21.48 5.88 -4.13
N SER A 307 20.43 5.82 -4.96
CA SER A 307 19.33 4.85 -4.82
C SER A 307 19.84 3.44 -5.06
N ILE A 308 20.80 3.26 -5.97
CA ILE A 308 21.39 1.96 -6.29
C ILE A 308 22.00 1.33 -5.03
N LYS A 309 22.73 2.12 -4.23
CA LYS A 309 23.40 1.63 -3.01
C LYS A 309 22.45 1.09 -1.95
N ILE A 310 21.22 1.59 -1.89
CA ILE A 310 20.21 1.17 -0.90
C ILE A 310 19.17 0.22 -1.50
N LEU A 311 19.10 0.14 -2.84
CA LEU A 311 18.12 -0.66 -3.55
C LEU A 311 18.26 -2.14 -3.20
N ASP A 312 19.49 -2.66 -3.16
CA ASP A 312 19.78 -4.06 -2.84
C ASP A 312 19.14 -4.45 -1.49
N LEU A 313 19.37 -3.63 -0.46
CA LEU A 313 18.80 -3.83 0.88
C LEU A 313 17.27 -3.82 0.87
N LEU A 314 16.66 -2.91 0.10
CA LEU A 314 15.21 -2.81 0.00
C LEU A 314 14.61 -3.96 -0.82
N ILE A 315 15.28 -4.43 -1.87
CA ILE A 315 14.87 -5.61 -2.65
C ILE A 315 14.86 -6.84 -1.73
N PHE A 316 15.93 -7.08 -0.99
CA PHE A 316 15.97 -8.20 -0.05
C PHE A 316 14.93 -8.06 1.08
N SER A 317 14.72 -6.84 1.60
CA SER A 317 13.67 -6.58 2.58
C SER A 317 12.28 -6.93 2.04
N SER A 318 11.98 -6.51 0.80
CA SER A 318 10.70 -6.77 0.14
C SER A 318 10.53 -8.24 -0.23
N ALA A 319 11.60 -8.93 -0.64
CA ALA A 319 11.59 -10.37 -0.90
C ALA A 319 11.31 -11.18 0.36
N ILE A 320 11.99 -10.87 1.47
CA ILE A 320 11.72 -11.48 2.79
C ILE A 320 10.29 -11.16 3.25
N THR A 321 9.83 -9.93 3.00
CA THR A 321 8.45 -9.53 3.27
C THR A 321 7.43 -10.35 2.47
N ALA A 322 7.69 -10.59 1.20
CA ALA A 322 6.86 -11.45 0.37
C ALA A 322 6.84 -12.88 0.91
N ILE A 323 8.00 -13.42 1.31
CA ILE A 323 8.13 -14.77 1.88
C ILE A 323 7.25 -14.95 3.11
N TYR A 324 7.44 -14.12 4.15
CA TYR A 324 6.61 -14.28 5.35
C TYR A 324 5.14 -13.94 5.07
N SER A 325 4.84 -13.10 4.07
CA SER A 325 3.46 -12.82 3.65
C SER A 325 2.76 -14.05 3.09
N PHE A 326 3.44 -14.95 2.36
CA PHE A 326 2.87 -16.26 1.98
C PHE A 326 2.58 -17.13 3.19
N MET A 327 3.47 -17.11 4.17
CA MET A 327 3.30 -17.87 5.40
C MET A 327 2.12 -17.35 6.22
N ARG A 328 1.66 -16.11 6.01
CA ARG A 328 0.46 -15.57 6.67
C ARG A 328 -0.80 -16.35 6.31
N ASP A 329 -0.84 -17.01 5.16
CA ASP A 329 -1.96 -17.87 4.73
C ASP A 329 -2.27 -18.94 5.76
N TYR A 330 -1.23 -19.50 6.39
CA TYR A 330 -1.39 -20.47 7.47
C TYR A 330 -2.23 -19.90 8.60
N PHE A 331 -1.95 -18.67 9.05
CA PHE A 331 -2.67 -18.05 10.16
C PHE A 331 -4.12 -17.72 9.79
N PHE A 332 -4.39 -17.36 8.53
CA PHE A 332 -5.76 -17.18 8.06
C PHE A 332 -6.54 -18.50 8.05
N ILE A 333 -5.94 -19.56 7.51
CA ILE A 333 -6.53 -20.90 7.43
C ILE A 333 -6.75 -21.48 8.83
N GLU A 334 -5.86 -21.20 9.78
CA GLU A 334 -5.95 -21.62 11.18
C GLU A 334 -6.78 -20.69 12.08
N ASN A 335 -7.44 -19.66 11.54
CA ASN A 335 -8.20 -18.65 12.29
C ASN A 335 -7.38 -17.96 13.41
N ARG A 336 -6.07 -17.79 13.20
CA ARG A 336 -5.13 -17.15 14.15
C ARG A 336 -4.78 -15.73 13.74
N THR A 337 -5.80 -14.95 13.36
CA THR A 337 -5.62 -13.56 12.94
C THR A 337 -4.98 -12.64 14.00
N PRO A 338 -5.11 -12.85 15.33
CA PRO A 338 -4.38 -12.04 16.32
C PRO A 338 -2.86 -12.18 16.21
N GLU A 339 -2.35 -13.33 15.81
CA GLU A 339 -0.90 -13.57 15.64
C GLU A 339 -0.33 -12.72 14.49
N LEU A 340 -1.13 -12.41 13.47
CA LEU A 340 -0.74 -11.51 12.38
C LEU A 340 -0.56 -10.06 12.83
N LEU A 341 -1.37 -9.62 13.80
CA LEU A 341 -1.23 -8.29 14.40
C LEU A 341 0.10 -8.21 15.17
N ILE A 342 0.43 -9.24 15.94
CA ILE A 342 1.70 -9.32 16.67
C ILE A 342 2.88 -9.24 15.69
N ILE A 343 2.88 -10.02 14.61
CA ILE A 343 3.94 -9.97 13.59
C ILE A 343 4.09 -8.55 13.01
N THR A 344 2.97 -7.90 12.69
CA THR A 344 2.97 -6.54 12.12
C THR A 344 3.49 -5.50 13.11
N LEU A 345 3.07 -5.59 14.37
CA LEU A 345 3.52 -4.68 15.43
C LEU A 345 4.99 -4.89 15.77
N VAL A 346 5.47 -6.12 15.80
CA VAL A 346 6.90 -6.40 16.02
C VAL A 346 7.74 -5.91 14.85
N LYS A 347 7.26 -6.05 13.59
CA LYS A 347 7.93 -5.45 12.43
C LYS A 347 8.10 -3.95 12.60
N LEU A 348 7.01 -3.25 12.90
CA LEU A 348 7.03 -1.80 13.05
C LEU A 348 7.89 -1.37 14.24
N GLY A 349 7.71 -2.01 15.41
CA GLY A 349 8.48 -1.72 16.62
C GLY A 349 9.96 -1.97 16.40
N GLY A 350 10.33 -3.11 15.82
CA GLY A 350 11.71 -3.43 15.45
C GLY A 350 12.29 -2.43 14.47
N PHE A 351 11.54 -2.04 13.44
CA PHE A 351 11.97 -1.01 12.50
C PHE A 351 12.22 0.34 13.18
N ILE A 352 11.27 0.84 13.99
CA ILE A 352 11.41 2.11 14.70
C ILE A 352 12.60 2.07 15.67
N LEU A 353 12.79 0.98 16.41
CA LEU A 353 13.91 0.86 17.32
C LEU A 353 15.25 0.91 16.56
N ILE A 354 15.41 0.10 15.52
CA ILE A 354 16.67 0.02 14.77
C ILE A 354 16.94 1.33 13.99
N VAL A 355 15.91 1.96 13.42
CA VAL A 355 16.09 3.18 12.62
C VAL A 355 16.49 4.38 13.46
N LEU A 356 16.02 4.46 14.71
CA LEU A 356 16.45 5.50 15.66
C LEU A 356 17.96 5.47 15.91
N PHE A 357 18.58 4.29 15.93
CA PHE A 357 20.04 4.16 16.11
C PHE A 357 20.80 4.26 14.79
N THR A 358 20.31 3.65 13.72
CA THR A 358 21.07 3.54 12.45
C THR A 358 20.95 4.75 11.55
N ALA A 359 19.79 5.41 11.47
CA ALA A 359 19.58 6.52 10.53
C ALA A 359 20.42 7.77 10.82
N PRO A 360 20.68 8.16 12.09
CA PRO A 360 21.60 9.27 12.39
C PRO A 360 23.04 9.04 11.89
N HIS A 361 23.52 7.79 11.90
CA HIS A 361 24.90 7.47 11.54
C HIS A 361 25.08 7.03 10.08
N LEU A 362 24.14 6.24 9.56
CA LEU A 362 24.22 5.61 8.24
C LEU A 362 23.28 6.27 7.21
N LYS A 363 22.56 7.34 7.58
CA LYS A 363 21.63 8.07 6.71
C LYS A 363 20.63 7.11 6.03
N LEU A 364 20.46 7.23 4.70
CA LEU A 364 19.55 6.40 3.91
C LEU A 364 19.84 4.89 4.00
N THR A 365 21.12 4.51 4.07
CA THR A 365 21.52 3.11 4.24
C THR A 365 21.04 2.57 5.59
N GLY A 366 21.05 3.40 6.64
CA GLY A 366 20.50 3.04 7.95
C GLY A 366 19.00 2.73 7.90
N ILE A 367 18.23 3.55 7.17
CA ILE A 367 16.78 3.31 6.97
C ILE A 367 16.55 1.99 6.22
N ALA A 368 17.27 1.76 5.13
CA ALA A 368 17.15 0.53 4.34
C ALA A 368 17.57 -0.72 5.14
N LEU A 369 18.66 -0.63 5.92
CA LEU A 369 19.13 -1.70 6.81
C LEU A 369 18.13 -2.00 7.93
N SER A 370 17.52 -0.96 8.50
CA SER A 370 16.45 -1.10 9.50
C SER A 370 15.25 -1.85 8.92
N ASN A 371 14.86 -1.52 7.68
CA ASN A 371 13.77 -2.18 6.98
C ASN A 371 14.09 -3.68 6.74
N LEU A 372 15.28 -3.98 6.22
CA LEU A 372 15.74 -5.37 6.03
C LEU A 372 15.75 -6.16 7.34
N SER A 373 16.34 -5.58 8.40
CA SER A 373 16.44 -6.22 9.71
C SER A 373 15.06 -6.49 10.31
N ALA A 374 14.15 -5.53 10.24
CA ALA A 374 12.76 -5.69 10.70
C ALA A 374 12.03 -6.79 9.92
N SER A 375 12.25 -6.90 8.61
CA SER A 375 11.69 -7.96 7.78
C SER A 375 12.25 -9.34 8.16
N VAL A 376 13.55 -9.46 8.45
CA VAL A 376 14.16 -10.70 8.96
C VAL A 376 13.57 -11.11 10.31
N VAL A 377 13.48 -10.18 11.26
CA VAL A 377 12.86 -10.43 12.58
C VAL A 377 11.42 -10.90 12.42
N SER A 378 10.66 -10.29 11.51
CA SER A 378 9.27 -10.68 11.23
C SER A 378 9.17 -12.10 10.66
N LEU A 379 10.09 -12.48 9.76
CA LEU A 379 10.16 -13.84 9.23
C LEU A 379 10.48 -14.85 10.34
N ILE A 380 11.46 -14.57 11.19
CA ILE A 380 11.84 -15.44 12.32
C ILE A 380 10.64 -15.66 13.26
N ILE A 381 9.93 -14.59 13.62
CA ILE A 381 8.75 -14.68 14.49
C ILE A 381 7.63 -15.46 13.81
N THR A 382 7.40 -15.23 12.51
CA THR A 382 6.39 -15.96 11.74
C THR A 382 6.68 -17.46 11.74
N VAL A 383 7.92 -17.85 11.45
CA VAL A 383 8.38 -19.25 11.51
C VAL A 383 8.20 -19.81 12.92
N TYR A 384 8.67 -19.10 13.94
CA TYR A 384 8.55 -19.54 15.34
C TYR A 384 7.10 -19.80 15.75
N LEU A 385 6.17 -18.89 15.44
CA LEU A 385 4.75 -19.04 15.78
C LEU A 385 4.09 -20.22 15.06
N ILE A 386 4.50 -20.51 13.82
CA ILE A 386 4.03 -21.68 13.08
C ILE A 386 4.51 -22.98 13.74
N PHE A 387 5.80 -23.08 14.08
CA PHE A 387 6.40 -24.33 14.57
C PHE A 387 6.18 -24.58 16.06
N ARG A 388 6.06 -23.54 16.90
CA ARG A 388 5.79 -23.67 18.33
C ARG A 388 4.58 -24.56 18.64
N LYS A 389 3.57 -24.55 17.77
CA LYS A 389 2.33 -25.32 17.95
C LYS A 389 2.23 -26.61 17.14
N LYS A 390 3.29 -27.01 16.43
CA LYS A 390 3.43 -28.39 15.92
C LYS A 390 3.97 -29.36 16.98
N LEU A 391 4.56 -28.81 18.05
CA LEU A 391 5.18 -29.53 19.17
C LEU A 391 4.25 -29.69 20.38
N VAL A 392 3.03 -29.15 20.30
CA VAL A 392 1.91 -29.33 21.25
C VAL A 392 0.77 -29.93 20.46
#